data_AF-A0A8K0C679-F1
#
_entry.id   AF-A0A8K0C679-F1
#
_cell.length_a   1.000
_cell.length_b   1.000
_cell.length_c   1.000
_cell.angle_alpha   90.00
_cell.angle_beta   90.00
_cell.angle_gamma   90.00
#
_symmetry.space_group_name_H-M   'P 1'
#
loop_
_entity.id
_entity.type
_entity.pdbx_description
1 polymer ?
#
loop_
_entity_poly.entity_id
_entity_poly.type
_entity_poly.pdbx_seq_one_letter_code
_entity_poly.pdbx_strand_id
1 'polypeptide(L)'
;MDSEITEILKYLPLYLQNILKYSGYDNVPVLSQLREEDIITVEKFTREDIHAFVKPDDNLETFCVSKCESKAVDWSIYSKANRTKKKRLDEASIDNNLITDYFPILNEIEHILKQNKELEMMLIDKVLKARAKTEDTSPEIKTSSGILKLLCGTAINNSNNKNPSANRYDKSLKLFCSSLFLLCGRLVYQTIQKNLPNSIPSISTTQRFLRSNDRILEGEIRLPQLKDFLLERGYPLKVWISEDQTRLVSSREYDSVNNSIVGMKMDVL
;
A
#
# COMPACT_ATOMS: atom_id res chain seq x y z
N MET A 1 -10.96 27.97 30.61
CA MET A 1 -11.56 26.65 30.88
C MET A 1 -10.63 25.53 30.44
N ASP A 2 -10.17 25.46 29.19
CA ASP A 2 -9.27 24.36 28.75
C ASP A 2 -7.89 24.33 29.45
N SER A 3 -7.42 25.48 29.94
CA SER A 3 -6.16 25.59 30.69
C SER A 3 -6.18 24.83 32.03
N GLU A 4 -7.31 24.85 32.74
CA GLU A 4 -7.43 24.24 34.08
C GLU A 4 -7.60 22.71 33.99
N ILE A 5 -8.25 22.21 32.93
CA ILE A 5 -8.39 20.78 32.61
C ILE A 5 -7.01 20.13 32.50
N THR A 6 -6.13 20.79 31.75
CA THR A 6 -4.79 20.26 31.48
C THR A 6 -3.94 20.21 32.74
N GLU A 7 -4.27 21.00 33.76
CA GLU A 7 -3.52 21.08 35.01
C GLU A 7 -3.96 20.00 36.00
N ILE A 8 -5.26 19.74 36.14
CA ILE A 8 -5.79 18.65 37.01
C ILE A 8 -5.44 17.27 36.43
N LEU A 9 -5.56 17.10 35.11
CA LEU A 9 -5.25 15.82 34.47
C LEU A 9 -3.79 15.41 34.64
N LYS A 10 -2.84 16.36 34.78
CA LYS A 10 -1.41 16.06 34.99
C LYS A 10 -1.13 15.29 36.27
N TYR A 11 -1.98 15.41 37.29
CA TYR A 11 -1.80 14.75 38.58
C TYR A 11 -2.41 13.35 38.62
N LEU A 12 -3.24 12.98 37.64
CA LEU A 12 -3.83 11.66 37.55
C LEU A 12 -2.91 10.68 36.80
N PRO A 13 -2.82 9.41 37.22
CA PRO A 13 -2.14 8.38 36.45
C PRO A 13 -2.71 8.25 35.03
N LEU A 14 -1.83 8.06 34.05
CA LEU A 14 -2.17 8.08 32.61
C LEU A 14 -3.30 7.10 32.23
N TYR A 15 -3.37 5.94 32.90
CA TYR A 15 -4.43 4.95 32.65
C TYR A 15 -5.81 5.48 33.07
N LEU A 16 -5.89 6.22 34.17
CA LEU A 16 -7.14 6.80 34.66
C LEU A 16 -7.61 7.94 33.77
N GLN A 17 -6.68 8.75 33.26
CA GLN A 17 -6.97 9.80 32.28
C GLN A 17 -7.61 9.21 31.01
N ASN A 18 -7.07 8.10 30.52
CA ASN A 18 -7.60 7.43 29.32
C ASN A 18 -8.98 6.86 29.55
N ILE A 19 -9.25 6.26 30.72
CA ILE A 19 -10.56 5.70 31.07
C ILE A 19 -11.61 6.81 31.19
N LEU A 20 -11.32 7.91 31.88
CA LEU A 20 -12.24 9.04 32.00
C LEU A 20 -12.56 9.66 30.62
N LYS A 21 -11.55 9.74 29.74
CA LYS A 21 -11.72 10.22 28.37
C LYS A 21 -12.58 9.29 27.52
N TYR A 22 -12.42 7.97 27.65
CA TYR A 22 -13.24 6.99 26.91
C TYR A 22 -14.67 6.90 27.42
N SER A 23 -14.88 7.13 28.72
CA SER A 23 -16.20 7.10 29.36
C SER A 23 -16.98 8.42 29.19
N GLY A 24 -16.47 9.39 28.42
CA GLY A 24 -17.14 10.68 28.17
C GLY A 24 -17.16 11.64 29.38
N TYR A 25 -16.25 11.43 30.34
CA TYR A 25 -16.05 12.30 31.50
C TYR A 25 -14.94 13.33 31.20
N ASP A 26 -15.00 13.96 30.03
CA ASP A 26 -14.08 15.01 29.59
C ASP A 26 -14.56 16.43 29.97
N ASN A 27 -15.72 16.55 30.61
CA ASN A 27 -16.31 17.81 31.05
C ASN A 27 -15.86 18.26 32.45
N VAL A 28 -15.28 19.47 32.54
CA VAL A 28 -14.75 20.13 33.77
C VAL A 28 -15.67 20.04 34.98
N PRO A 29 -16.99 20.35 34.87
CA PRO A 29 -17.84 20.41 36.04
C PRO A 29 -18.00 19.03 36.70
N VAL A 30 -18.02 17.98 35.88
CA VAL A 30 -18.19 16.61 36.34
C VAL A 30 -16.91 16.11 37.01
N LEU A 31 -15.74 16.42 36.44
CA LEU A 31 -14.45 16.08 37.04
C LEU A 31 -14.19 16.82 38.37
N SER A 32 -14.65 18.07 38.48
CA SER A 32 -14.54 18.86 39.72
C SER A 32 -15.43 18.39 40.86
N GLN A 33 -16.45 17.58 40.55
CA GLN A 33 -17.41 17.04 41.53
C GLN A 33 -17.08 15.59 41.94
N LEU A 34 -16.07 14.96 41.32
CA LEU A 34 -15.63 13.62 41.69
C LEU A 34 -14.99 13.64 43.08
N ARG A 35 -15.57 12.87 44.00
CA ARG A 35 -15.00 12.64 45.33
C ARG A 35 -14.07 11.43 45.27
N GLU A 36 -13.20 11.29 46.26
CA GLU A 36 -12.29 10.14 46.37
C GLU A 36 -13.04 8.80 46.35
N GLU A 37 -14.24 8.75 46.92
CA GLU A 37 -15.12 7.57 46.91
C GLU A 37 -15.52 7.14 45.48
N ASP A 38 -15.76 8.11 44.59
CA ASP A 38 -16.14 7.87 43.20
C ASP A 38 -14.94 7.33 42.40
N ILE A 39 -13.74 7.85 42.68
CA ILE A 39 -12.47 7.39 42.08
C ILE A 39 -12.19 5.94 42.47
N ILE A 40 -12.35 5.60 43.76
CA ILE A 40 -12.17 4.24 44.28
C ILE A 40 -13.17 3.28 43.62
N THR A 41 -14.42 3.74 43.41
CA THR A 41 -15.46 2.93 42.78
C THR A 41 -15.13 2.65 41.31
N VAL A 42 -14.62 3.65 40.58
CA VAL A 42 -14.15 3.48 39.18
C VAL A 42 -12.93 2.55 39.12
N GLU A 43 -11.98 2.68 40.06
CA GLU A 43 -10.82 1.79 40.13
C GLU A 43 -11.23 0.34 40.42
N LYS A 44 -12.22 0.14 41.31
CA LYS A 44 -12.75 -1.19 41.61
C LYS A 44 -13.46 -1.81 40.42
N PHE A 45 -14.36 -1.06 39.78
CA PHE A 45 -15.07 -1.51 38.57
C PHE A 45 -14.11 -1.88 37.44
N THR A 46 -13.06 -1.08 37.23
CA THR A 46 -12.08 -1.32 36.17
C THR A 46 -11.17 -2.52 36.41
N ARG A 47 -10.87 -2.85 37.68
CA ARG A 47 -10.08 -4.03 38.03
C ARG A 47 -10.87 -5.32 38.09
N GLU A 48 -12.11 -5.26 38.59
CA GLU A 48 -12.87 -6.47 38.91
C GLU A 48 -13.90 -6.79 37.82
N ASP A 49 -14.62 -5.78 37.33
CA ASP A 49 -15.83 -6.00 36.52
C ASP A 49 -15.59 -5.88 35.01
N ILE A 50 -14.57 -5.14 34.56
CA ILE A 50 -14.25 -4.99 33.12
C ILE A 50 -13.98 -6.34 32.44
N HIS A 51 -13.38 -7.29 33.16
CA HIS A 51 -13.09 -8.63 32.63
C HIS A 51 -14.37 -9.42 32.29
N ALA A 52 -15.52 -9.08 32.87
CA ALA A 52 -16.80 -9.71 32.54
C ALA A 52 -17.43 -9.17 31.24
N PHE A 53 -17.02 -7.98 30.77
CA PHE A 53 -17.58 -7.32 29.59
C PHE A 53 -16.70 -7.47 28.34
N VAL A 54 -15.43 -7.86 28.48
CA VAL A 54 -14.52 -8.09 27.36
C VAL A 54 -14.62 -9.55 26.91
N LYS A 55 -15.07 -9.77 25.67
CA LYS A 55 -15.13 -11.11 25.08
C LYS A 55 -13.71 -11.68 24.90
N PRO A 56 -13.51 -13.00 25.10
CA PRO A 56 -12.18 -13.61 25.17
C PRO A 56 -11.35 -13.57 23.86
N ASP A 57 -11.90 -13.13 22.73
CA ASP A 57 -11.18 -13.04 21.45
C ASP A 57 -10.44 -11.71 21.23
N ASP A 58 -10.68 -10.70 22.07
CA ASP A 58 -9.88 -9.47 22.05
C ASP A 58 -8.71 -9.62 23.04
N ASN A 59 -7.56 -10.07 22.53
CA ASN A 59 -6.32 -10.28 23.27
C ASN A 59 -5.96 -9.09 24.19
N LEU A 60 -6.18 -9.26 25.49
CA LEU A 60 -5.87 -8.30 26.56
C LEU A 60 -4.40 -8.35 27.04
N GLU A 61 -3.47 -8.94 26.28
CA GLU A 61 -2.04 -8.93 26.63
C GLU A 61 -1.41 -7.52 26.67
N THR A 62 -2.14 -6.47 26.23
CA THR A 62 -1.65 -5.09 26.29
C THR A 62 -2.00 -4.31 27.57
N PHE A 63 -2.74 -4.89 28.54
CA PHE A 63 -3.17 -4.14 29.73
C PHE A 63 -2.71 -4.66 31.09
N CYS A 64 -1.90 -5.71 31.15
CA CYS A 64 -1.27 -6.11 32.41
C CYS A 64 0.09 -5.40 32.60
N VAL A 65 0.15 -4.55 33.64
CA VAL A 65 1.40 -4.08 34.25
C VAL A 65 2.11 -5.31 34.83
N SER A 66 2.93 -5.97 34.02
CA SER A 66 3.90 -6.92 34.54
C SER A 66 5.05 -6.13 35.18
N LYS A 67 5.32 -6.42 36.45
CA LYS A 67 6.53 -6.03 37.18
C LYS A 67 7.75 -6.02 36.25
N CYS A 68 8.45 -4.90 36.21
CA CYS A 68 9.76 -4.78 35.56
C CYS A 68 10.74 -5.77 36.19
N GLU A 69 10.95 -6.89 35.53
CA GLU A 69 12.24 -7.57 35.53
C GLU A 69 12.91 -7.24 34.20
N SER A 70 13.99 -6.48 34.30
CA SER A 70 14.79 -6.01 33.17
C SER A 70 15.45 -7.18 32.44
N LYS A 71 14.74 -7.78 31.49
CA LYS A 71 15.38 -8.51 30.39
C LYS A 71 15.68 -7.50 29.30
N ALA A 72 16.94 -7.41 28.90
CA ALA A 72 17.39 -6.56 27.81
C ALA A 72 16.53 -6.85 26.58
N VAL A 73 15.68 -5.88 26.19
CA VAL A 73 14.89 -5.95 24.98
C VAL A 73 15.88 -5.92 23.83
N ASP A 74 15.90 -6.99 23.02
CA ASP A 74 16.70 -7.01 21.80
C ASP A 74 16.11 -6.00 20.80
N TRP A 75 16.70 -4.81 20.77
CA TRP A 75 16.33 -3.73 19.87
C TRP A 75 16.52 -4.08 18.40
N SER A 76 17.19 -5.21 18.07
CA SER A 76 17.29 -5.72 16.72
C SER A 76 15.90 -6.01 16.11
N ILE A 77 14.92 -6.41 16.93
CA ILE A 77 13.54 -6.71 16.49
C ILE A 77 12.84 -5.44 15.95
N TYR A 78 13.20 -4.26 16.46
CA TYR A 78 12.61 -2.98 16.08
C TYR A 78 13.41 -2.21 15.01
N SER A 79 14.50 -2.77 14.51
CA SER A 79 15.26 -2.22 13.38
C SER A 79 14.34 -2.00 12.17
N LYS A 80 14.49 -0.86 11.47
CA LYS A 80 13.80 -0.58 10.20
C LYS A 80 13.96 -1.74 9.21
N ALA A 81 15.11 -2.42 9.21
CA ALA A 81 15.36 -3.58 8.36
C ALA A 81 14.41 -4.75 8.71
N ASN A 82 14.20 -5.04 9.99
CA ASN A 82 13.32 -6.11 10.45
C ASN A 82 11.84 -5.75 10.32
N ARG A 83 11.45 -4.49 10.50
CA ARG A 83 10.07 -4.04 10.18
C ARG A 83 9.75 -4.16 8.69
N THR A 84 10.71 -3.81 7.82
CA THR A 84 10.57 -3.96 6.37
C THR A 84 10.55 -5.44 5.97
N LYS A 85 11.33 -6.28 6.65
CA LYS A 85 11.35 -7.74 6.45
C LYS A 85 10.04 -8.37 6.90
N LYS A 86 9.51 -7.98 8.07
CA LYS A 86 8.22 -8.46 8.61
C LYS A 86 7.05 -8.00 7.74
N LYS A 87 7.01 -6.74 7.31
CA LYS A 87 6.01 -6.27 6.34
C LYS A 87 6.09 -7.00 4.99
N ARG A 88 7.30 -7.37 4.53
CA ARG A 88 7.48 -8.23 3.33
C ARG A 88 7.07 -9.68 3.56
N LEU A 89 7.19 -10.20 4.78
CA LEU A 89 6.76 -11.56 5.17
C LEU A 89 5.23 -11.61 5.34
N ASP A 90 4.62 -10.61 5.95
CA ASP A 90 3.17 -10.48 6.08
C ASP A 90 2.51 -10.22 4.70
N GLU A 91 3.17 -9.46 3.80
CA GLU A 91 2.77 -9.32 2.39
C GLU A 91 3.07 -10.58 1.55
N ALA A 92 3.97 -11.48 1.99
CA ALA A 92 4.28 -12.73 1.31
C ALA A 92 3.27 -13.86 1.61
N SER A 93 2.39 -13.67 2.60
CA SER A 93 1.26 -14.57 2.87
C SER A 93 0.18 -14.52 1.77
N ILE A 94 0.20 -13.48 0.94
CA ILE A 94 -0.51 -13.48 -0.34
C ILE A 94 0.46 -14.07 -1.35
N ASP A 95 0.45 -15.39 -1.48
CA ASP A 95 1.07 -16.06 -2.62
C ASP A 95 0.41 -15.49 -3.88
N ASN A 96 1.07 -14.50 -4.51
CA ASN A 96 0.63 -13.99 -5.79
C ASN A 96 0.75 -15.15 -6.78
N ASN A 97 -0.39 -15.77 -7.09
CA ASN A 97 -0.48 -16.90 -8.01
C ASN A 97 0.32 -16.60 -9.28
N LEU A 98 1.32 -17.43 -9.54
CA LEU A 98 1.99 -17.46 -10.82
C LEU A 98 1.00 -17.98 -11.85
N ILE A 99 1.15 -17.55 -13.10
CA ILE A 99 0.35 -18.11 -14.21
C ILE A 99 0.53 -19.63 -14.27
N THR A 100 1.71 -20.13 -13.90
CA THR A 100 2.03 -21.56 -13.83
C THR A 100 1.18 -22.32 -12.81
N ASP A 101 0.69 -21.67 -11.76
CA ASP A 101 -0.11 -22.31 -10.71
C ASP A 101 -1.49 -22.71 -11.23
N TYR A 102 -1.91 -22.11 -12.34
CA TYR A 102 -3.16 -22.44 -13.03
C TYR A 102 -3.00 -23.57 -14.06
N PHE A 103 -1.77 -24.00 -14.38
CA PHE A 103 -1.55 -25.06 -15.36
C PHE A 103 -2.10 -26.44 -14.93
N PRO A 104 -2.00 -26.86 -13.66
CA PRO A 104 -2.64 -28.09 -13.20
C PRO A 104 -4.16 -28.05 -13.39
N ILE A 105 -4.78 -26.92 -13.04
CA ILE A 105 -6.22 -26.70 -13.19
C ILE A 105 -6.62 -26.72 -14.67
N LEU A 106 -5.83 -26.10 -15.54
CA LEU A 106 -6.03 -26.16 -17.00
C LEU A 106 -5.95 -27.59 -17.53
N ASN A 107 -4.97 -28.37 -17.08
CA ASN A 107 -4.82 -29.77 -17.49
C ASN A 107 -5.98 -30.64 -17.00
N GLU A 108 -6.48 -30.39 -15.78
CA GLU A 108 -7.69 -31.05 -15.25
C GLU A 108 -8.93 -30.69 -16.09
N ILE A 109 -9.12 -29.41 -16.41
CA ILE A 109 -10.22 -28.95 -17.28
C ILE A 109 -10.09 -29.60 -18.67
N GLU A 110 -8.89 -29.65 -19.24
CA GLU A 110 -8.65 -30.28 -20.54
C GLU A 110 -8.96 -31.78 -20.50
N HIS A 111 -8.62 -32.47 -19.40
CA HIS A 111 -8.97 -33.87 -19.20
C HIS A 111 -10.49 -34.07 -19.11
N ILE A 112 -11.19 -33.21 -18.36
CA ILE A 112 -12.66 -33.27 -18.22
C ILE A 112 -13.34 -33.01 -19.57
N LEU A 113 -12.83 -32.06 -20.36
CA LEU A 113 -13.35 -31.76 -21.70
C LEU A 113 -13.16 -32.93 -22.66
N LYS A 114 -11.99 -33.59 -22.65
CA LYS A 114 -11.74 -34.81 -23.45
C LYS A 114 -12.67 -35.96 -23.07
N GLN A 115 -13.06 -36.07 -21.81
CA GLN A 115 -14.00 -37.08 -21.33
C GLN A 115 -15.46 -36.74 -21.67
N ASN A 116 -15.81 -35.45 -21.77
CA ASN A 116 -17.18 -34.99 -21.94
C ASN A 116 -17.34 -34.06 -23.16
N LYS A 117 -17.55 -34.69 -24.33
CA LYS A 117 -17.73 -33.99 -25.61
C LYS A 117 -18.90 -33.00 -25.64
N GLU A 118 -19.96 -33.23 -24.87
CA GLU A 118 -21.09 -32.30 -24.77
C GLU A 118 -20.69 -30.97 -24.08
N LEU A 119 -19.89 -31.04 -23.01
CA LEU A 119 -19.39 -29.86 -22.32
C LEU A 119 -18.41 -29.08 -23.21
N GLU A 120 -17.57 -29.78 -23.98
CA GLU A 120 -16.67 -29.18 -24.96
C GLU A 120 -17.45 -28.42 -26.04
N MET A 121 -18.45 -29.05 -26.65
CA MET A 121 -19.35 -28.43 -27.62
C MET A 121 -20.07 -27.20 -27.04
N MET A 122 -20.56 -27.28 -25.80
CA MET A 122 -21.28 -26.19 -25.15
C MET A 122 -20.37 -24.99 -24.81
N LEU A 123 -19.10 -25.25 -24.46
CA LEU A 123 -18.09 -24.22 -24.24
C LEU A 123 -17.69 -23.54 -25.54
N ILE A 124 -17.43 -24.31 -26.60
CA ILE A 124 -17.12 -23.77 -27.93
C ILE A 124 -18.26 -22.88 -28.42
N ASP A 125 -19.51 -23.33 -28.31
CA ASP A 125 -20.68 -22.54 -28.71
C ASP A 125 -20.81 -21.23 -27.91
N LYS A 126 -20.55 -21.25 -26.59
CA LYS A 126 -20.54 -20.04 -25.76
C LYS A 126 -19.40 -19.08 -26.12
N VAL A 127 -18.20 -19.59 -26.41
CA VAL A 127 -17.04 -18.76 -26.80
C VAL A 127 -17.27 -18.15 -28.18
N LEU A 128 -17.82 -18.91 -29.13
CA LEU A 128 -18.17 -18.41 -30.46
C LEU A 128 -19.28 -17.33 -30.38
N LYS A 129 -20.30 -17.54 -29.55
CA LYS A 129 -21.34 -16.53 -29.29
C LYS A 129 -20.82 -15.29 -28.58
N ALA A 130 -19.83 -15.41 -27.70
CA ALA A 130 -19.19 -14.28 -27.05
C ALA A 130 -18.30 -13.48 -28.03
N ARG A 131 -17.55 -14.17 -28.89
CA ARG A 131 -16.77 -13.56 -29.98
C ARG A 131 -17.64 -12.89 -31.04
N ALA A 132 -18.78 -13.47 -31.39
CA ALA A 132 -19.74 -12.86 -32.32
C ALA A 132 -20.37 -11.56 -31.78
N LYS A 133 -20.35 -11.33 -30.46
CA LYS A 133 -20.70 -10.04 -29.85
C LYS A 133 -19.55 -9.02 -29.84
N THR A 134 -18.35 -9.46 -30.20
CA THR A 134 -17.10 -8.68 -30.28
C THR A 134 -16.52 -8.77 -31.70
N GLU A 135 -17.32 -8.42 -32.70
CA GLU A 135 -16.83 -7.95 -34.01
C GLU A 135 -16.62 -6.43 -33.83
N ASP A 136 -15.43 -5.84 -33.79
CA ASP A 136 -14.31 -5.93 -34.72
C ASP A 136 -12.96 -6.00 -33.98
N THR A 137 -12.21 -7.09 -34.16
CA THR A 137 -10.76 -7.04 -34.48
C THR A 137 -10.27 -8.43 -34.82
N SER A 138 -10.08 -8.65 -36.12
CA SER A 138 -9.29 -9.77 -36.67
C SER A 138 -7.95 -9.92 -35.92
N PRO A 139 -7.50 -11.15 -35.61
CA PRO A 139 -6.14 -11.38 -35.15
C PRO A 139 -5.23 -11.38 -36.38
N GLU A 140 -5.04 -10.22 -37.00
CA GLU A 140 -3.78 -9.99 -37.69
C GLU A 140 -2.72 -10.08 -36.59
N ILE A 141 -1.92 -11.14 -36.63
CA ILE A 141 -0.63 -11.20 -35.94
C ILE A 141 0.26 -10.16 -36.63
N LYS A 142 -0.06 -8.89 -36.42
CA LYS A 142 0.81 -7.76 -36.65
C LYS A 142 1.98 -7.97 -35.71
N THR A 143 3.07 -8.46 -36.30
CA THR A 143 4.46 -8.37 -35.82
C THR A 143 4.53 -7.89 -34.39
N SER A 144 4.66 -8.84 -33.46
CA SER A 144 4.66 -8.61 -32.02
C SER A 144 5.31 -7.28 -31.68
N SER A 145 4.44 -6.38 -31.23
CA SER A 145 4.65 -4.99 -30.85
C SER A 145 6.06 -4.72 -30.33
N GLY A 146 6.66 -3.59 -30.72
CA GLY A 146 8.03 -3.24 -30.33
C GLY A 146 8.32 -3.39 -28.83
N ILE A 147 7.29 -3.29 -27.97
CA ILE A 147 7.38 -3.52 -26.53
C ILE A 147 7.68 -4.98 -26.18
N LEU A 148 7.03 -5.97 -26.82
CA LEU A 148 7.24 -7.39 -26.55
C LEU A 148 8.64 -7.81 -26.97
N LYS A 149 9.09 -7.34 -28.15
CA LYS A 149 10.46 -7.56 -28.60
C LYS A 149 11.48 -6.95 -27.64
N LEU A 150 11.19 -5.76 -27.11
CA LEU A 150 12.03 -5.10 -26.12
C LEU A 150 12.07 -5.88 -24.80
N LEU A 151 10.92 -6.36 -24.32
CA LEU A 151 10.79 -7.17 -23.09
C LEU A 151 11.52 -8.52 -23.20
N CYS A 152 11.41 -9.20 -24.34
CA CYS A 152 12.16 -10.43 -24.60
C CYS A 152 13.66 -10.15 -24.68
N GLY A 153 14.07 -9.07 -25.38
CA GLY A 153 15.46 -8.67 -25.48
C GLY A 153 16.09 -8.33 -24.13
N THR A 154 15.37 -7.61 -23.27
CA THR A 154 15.85 -7.30 -21.92
C THR A 154 15.92 -8.55 -21.05
N ALA A 155 14.95 -9.46 -21.16
CA ALA A 155 14.97 -10.73 -20.43
C ALA A 155 16.20 -11.56 -20.80
N ILE A 156 16.49 -11.71 -22.10
CA ILE A 156 17.67 -12.46 -22.60
C ILE A 156 18.98 -11.81 -22.14
N ASN A 157 19.09 -10.48 -22.27
CA ASN A 157 20.30 -9.77 -21.87
C ASN A 157 20.56 -9.88 -20.36
N ASN A 158 19.51 -9.83 -19.56
CA ASN A 158 19.62 -9.95 -18.10
C ASN A 158 19.78 -11.41 -17.65
N SER A 159 19.22 -12.40 -18.36
CA SER A 159 19.41 -13.82 -18.04
C SER A 159 20.85 -14.28 -18.27
N ASN A 160 21.55 -13.65 -19.21
CA ASN A 160 22.98 -13.91 -19.46
C ASN A 160 23.88 -13.40 -18.32
N ASN A 161 23.38 -12.55 -17.43
CA ASN A 161 24.14 -12.09 -16.26
C ASN A 161 24.09 -13.13 -15.14
N LYS A 162 25.26 -13.55 -14.67
CA LYS A 162 25.39 -14.49 -13.53
C LYS A 162 24.83 -13.95 -12.21
N ASN A 163 24.66 -12.63 -12.08
CA ASN A 163 24.20 -11.98 -10.87
C ASN A 163 22.88 -11.22 -11.13
N PRO A 164 21.77 -11.58 -10.45
CA PRO A 164 20.47 -10.91 -10.64
C PRO A 164 20.47 -9.44 -10.21
N SER A 165 21.39 -9.03 -9.35
CA SER A 165 21.55 -7.61 -8.96
C SER A 165 22.22 -6.76 -10.05
N ALA A 166 22.81 -7.39 -11.06
CA ALA A 166 23.45 -6.72 -12.18
C ALA A 166 22.46 -6.35 -13.31
N ASN A 167 21.18 -6.71 -13.18
CA ASN A 167 20.17 -6.44 -14.21
C ASN A 167 20.14 -4.95 -14.58
N ARG A 168 20.09 -4.68 -15.88
CA ARG A 168 20.02 -3.34 -16.45
C ARG A 168 18.74 -3.23 -17.27
N TYR A 169 18.13 -2.05 -17.17
CA TYR A 169 16.89 -1.75 -17.87
C TYR A 169 17.04 -0.42 -18.58
N ASP A 170 16.57 -0.38 -19.82
CA ASP A 170 16.56 0.82 -20.64
C ASP A 170 15.68 1.92 -20.02
N LYS A 171 15.97 3.19 -20.33
CA LYS A 171 15.19 4.34 -19.85
C LYS A 171 13.75 4.27 -20.33
N SER A 172 13.52 3.87 -21.58
CA SER A 172 12.18 3.75 -22.17
C SER A 172 11.35 2.70 -21.43
N LEU A 173 11.97 1.57 -21.10
CA LEU A 173 11.35 0.51 -20.33
C LEU A 173 11.03 0.95 -18.90
N LYS A 174 11.96 1.65 -18.23
CA LYS A 174 11.71 2.19 -16.89
C LYS A 174 10.54 3.19 -16.90
N LEU A 175 10.43 4.02 -17.92
CA LEU A 175 9.32 4.95 -18.09
C LEU A 175 7.99 4.20 -18.25
N PHE A 176 7.95 3.19 -19.14
CA PHE A 176 6.78 2.33 -19.30
C PHE A 176 6.38 1.64 -17.99
N CYS A 177 7.34 1.05 -17.27
CA CYS A 177 7.09 0.38 -16.00
C CYS A 177 6.64 1.34 -14.90
N SER A 178 7.14 2.57 -14.90
CA SER A 178 6.65 3.64 -14.01
C SER A 178 5.21 3.99 -14.30
N SER A 179 4.83 4.18 -15.55
CA SER A 179 3.43 4.41 -15.95
C SER A 179 2.53 3.24 -15.57
N LEU A 180 2.97 2.00 -15.81
CA LEU A 180 2.25 0.79 -15.43
C LEU A 180 2.03 0.71 -13.92
N PHE A 181 3.05 1.02 -13.12
CA PHE A 181 2.96 1.04 -11.66
C PHE A 181 1.97 2.08 -11.14
N LEU A 182 1.95 3.28 -11.76
CA LEU A 182 1.04 4.35 -11.38
C LEU A 182 -0.42 4.06 -11.76
N LEU A 183 -0.65 3.45 -12.93
CA LEU A 183 -2.00 3.16 -13.43
C LEU A 183 -2.61 1.90 -12.78
N CYS A 184 -1.85 0.82 -12.68
CA CYS A 184 -2.35 -0.48 -12.23
C CYS A 184 -2.15 -0.72 -10.72
N GLY A 185 -1.36 0.12 -10.07
CA GLY A 185 -1.03 -0.02 -8.65
C GLY A 185 -0.01 -1.12 -8.35
N ARG A 186 0.32 -1.25 -7.06
CA ARG A 186 1.41 -2.10 -6.58
C ARG A 186 1.15 -3.59 -6.82
N LEU A 187 -0.07 -4.06 -6.55
CA LEU A 187 -0.41 -5.49 -6.59
C LEU A 187 -0.27 -6.05 -8.02
N VAL A 188 -0.93 -5.40 -8.99
CA VAL A 188 -0.87 -5.81 -10.39
C VAL A 188 0.55 -5.79 -10.92
N TYR A 189 1.31 -4.73 -10.60
CA TYR A 189 2.71 -4.63 -11.00
C TYR A 189 3.55 -5.79 -10.43
N GLN A 190 3.36 -6.16 -9.16
CA GLN A 190 4.04 -7.30 -8.55
C GLN A 190 3.72 -8.62 -9.23
N THR A 191 2.45 -8.84 -9.55
CA THR A 191 2.01 -10.05 -10.25
C THR A 191 2.67 -10.14 -11.61
N ILE A 192 2.64 -9.05 -12.40
CA ILE A 192 3.29 -9.01 -13.71
C ILE A 192 4.81 -9.23 -13.57
N GLN A 193 5.46 -8.60 -12.60
CA GLN A 193 6.90 -8.73 -12.37
C GLN A 193 7.31 -10.17 -12.02
N LYS A 194 6.52 -10.86 -11.17
CA LYS A 194 6.75 -12.26 -10.81
C LYS A 194 6.58 -13.19 -12.02
N ASN A 195 5.60 -12.89 -12.89
CA ASN A 195 5.34 -13.65 -14.11
C ASN A 195 6.34 -13.37 -15.24
N LEU A 196 7.05 -12.24 -15.20
CA LEU A 196 8.05 -11.84 -16.20
C LEU A 196 9.41 -11.56 -15.56
N PRO A 197 10.11 -12.61 -15.05
CA PRO A 197 11.42 -12.45 -14.41
C PRO A 197 12.44 -11.89 -15.40
N ASN A 198 13.34 -11.03 -14.91
CA ASN A 198 14.44 -10.39 -15.66
C ASN A 198 14.03 -9.46 -16.82
N SER A 199 12.75 -9.44 -17.19
CA SER A 199 12.22 -8.56 -18.23
C SER A 199 11.87 -7.17 -17.69
N ILE A 200 11.31 -7.11 -16.47
CA ILE A 200 10.76 -5.90 -15.85
C ILE A 200 11.53 -5.53 -14.57
N PRO A 201 11.79 -4.24 -14.32
CA PRO A 201 12.44 -3.77 -13.10
C PRO A 201 11.64 -4.06 -11.83
N SER A 202 12.35 -4.25 -10.72
CA SER A 202 11.70 -4.40 -9.42
C SER A 202 11.03 -3.12 -8.95
N ILE A 203 10.05 -3.24 -8.05
CA ILE A 203 9.35 -2.08 -7.49
C ILE A 203 10.32 -1.05 -6.92
N SER A 204 11.36 -1.49 -6.20
CA SER A 204 12.35 -0.57 -5.64
C SER A 204 13.12 0.18 -6.72
N THR A 205 13.45 -0.49 -7.82
CA THR A 205 14.08 0.12 -9.00
C THR A 205 13.15 1.15 -9.65
N THR A 206 11.87 0.81 -9.84
CA THR A 206 10.86 1.70 -10.43
C THR A 206 10.59 2.92 -9.54
N GLN A 207 10.44 2.72 -8.23
CA GLN A 207 10.29 3.80 -7.26
C GLN A 207 11.53 4.70 -7.19
N ARG A 208 12.73 4.12 -7.27
CA ARG A 208 13.98 4.89 -7.33
C ARG A 208 14.02 5.76 -8.60
N PHE A 209 13.59 5.21 -9.73
CA PHE A 209 13.50 5.94 -11.00
C PHE A 209 12.48 7.09 -10.93
N LEU A 210 11.31 6.86 -10.34
CA LEU A 210 10.31 7.90 -10.10
C LEU A 210 10.87 9.04 -9.23
N ARG A 211 11.53 8.70 -8.12
CA ARG A 211 12.14 9.68 -7.21
C ARG A 211 13.32 10.43 -7.83
N SER A 212 14.05 9.80 -8.77
CA SER A 212 15.19 10.43 -9.42
C SER A 212 14.81 11.35 -10.57
N ASN A 213 13.71 11.07 -11.27
CA ASN A 213 13.33 11.85 -12.44
C ASN A 213 12.66 13.17 -12.07
N ASP A 214 11.93 13.23 -10.95
CA ASP A 214 11.14 14.40 -10.63
C ASP A 214 11.20 14.80 -9.15
N ARG A 215 11.74 16.00 -8.90
CA ARG A 215 11.52 16.73 -7.65
C ARG A 215 10.35 17.67 -7.87
N ILE A 216 9.26 17.43 -7.16
CA ILE A 216 8.13 18.36 -7.10
C ILE A 216 8.47 19.35 -5.99
N LEU A 217 8.56 20.62 -6.33
CA LEU A 217 8.77 21.71 -5.37
C LEU A 217 7.41 22.33 -5.04
N GLU A 218 7.20 22.65 -3.77
CA GLU A 218 5.97 23.28 -3.31
C GLU A 218 5.85 24.69 -3.88
N GLY A 219 4.66 25.04 -4.38
CA GLY A 219 4.38 26.36 -4.97
C GLY A 219 4.91 26.57 -6.40
N GLU A 220 5.60 25.60 -7.00
CA GLU A 220 6.13 25.73 -8.36
C GLU A 220 5.33 24.90 -9.37
N ILE A 221 4.60 25.59 -10.25
CA ILE A 221 3.91 24.96 -11.38
C ILE A 221 4.89 24.83 -12.54
N ARG A 222 5.03 23.62 -13.08
CA ARG A 222 5.95 23.32 -14.19
C ARG A 222 5.40 23.72 -15.57
N LEU A 223 5.12 25.01 -15.74
CA LEU A 223 4.60 25.59 -16.97
C LEU A 223 5.48 25.33 -18.22
N PRO A 224 6.83 25.32 -18.15
CA PRO A 224 7.65 25.06 -19.33
C PRO A 224 7.39 23.66 -19.93
N GLN A 225 7.32 22.65 -19.07
CA GLN A 225 7.09 21.26 -19.48
C GLN A 225 5.67 21.08 -20.04
N LEU A 226 4.70 21.79 -19.46
CA LEU A 226 3.33 21.82 -19.98
C LEU A 226 3.28 22.47 -21.38
N LYS A 227 4.00 23.56 -21.60
CA LYS A 227 4.08 24.20 -22.92
C LYS A 227 4.65 23.25 -23.97
N ASP A 228 5.75 22.59 -23.67
CA ASP A 228 6.38 21.62 -24.58
C ASP A 228 5.43 20.46 -24.90
N PHE A 229 4.72 19.96 -23.88
CA PHE A 229 3.72 18.91 -24.02
C PHE A 229 2.55 19.29 -24.94
N LEU A 230 2.07 20.54 -24.85
CA LEU A 230 0.99 21.06 -25.69
C LEU A 230 1.45 21.25 -27.13
N LEU A 231 2.66 21.77 -27.34
CA LEU A 231 3.23 21.96 -28.68
C LEU A 231 3.47 20.63 -29.41
N GLU A 232 4.01 19.62 -28.71
CA GLU A 232 4.28 18.30 -29.27
C GLU A 232 3.02 17.63 -29.84
N ARG A 233 1.87 17.88 -29.20
CA ARG A 233 0.57 17.29 -29.57
C ARG A 233 -0.31 18.19 -30.44
N GLY A 234 0.17 19.38 -30.80
CA GLY A 234 -0.61 20.35 -31.57
C GLY A 234 -1.83 20.91 -30.83
N TYR A 235 -1.78 20.97 -29.50
CA TYR A 235 -2.86 21.51 -28.67
C TYR A 235 -2.76 23.04 -28.52
N PRO A 236 -3.90 23.72 -28.29
CA PRO A 236 -3.89 25.17 -28.07
C PRO A 236 -3.15 25.52 -26.78
N LEU A 237 -2.34 26.58 -26.82
CA LEU A 237 -1.59 27.12 -25.67
C LEU A 237 -2.48 27.89 -24.68
N LYS A 238 -3.76 27.51 -24.56
CA LYS A 238 -4.73 28.10 -23.63
C LYS A 238 -5.02 27.08 -22.56
N VAL A 239 -4.70 27.41 -21.32
CA VAL A 239 -4.90 26.53 -20.15
C VAL A 239 -5.78 27.26 -19.15
N TRP A 240 -6.79 26.56 -18.63
CA TRP A 240 -7.60 27.02 -17.50
C TRP A 240 -7.05 26.39 -16.23
N ILE A 241 -6.84 27.19 -15.19
CA ILE A 241 -6.38 26.72 -13.88
C ILE A 241 -7.52 26.89 -12.90
N SER A 242 -7.91 25.80 -12.25
CA SER A 242 -8.85 25.79 -11.14
C SER A 242 -8.13 25.20 -9.94
N GLU A 243 -8.15 25.92 -8.82
CA GLU A 243 -7.60 25.44 -7.55
C GLU A 243 -8.75 25.09 -6.61
N ASP A 244 -8.64 23.92 -5.97
CA ASP A 244 -9.53 23.49 -4.89
C ASP A 244 -8.65 22.91 -3.78
N GLN A 245 -9.04 23.12 -2.52
CA GLN A 245 -8.23 22.74 -1.37
C GLN A 245 -8.67 21.39 -0.83
N THR A 246 -7.73 20.43 -0.77
CA THR A 246 -7.97 19.14 -0.12
C THR A 246 -7.56 19.21 1.35
N ARG A 247 -8.32 18.53 2.22
CA ARG A 247 -7.99 18.41 3.63
C ARG A 247 -6.64 17.69 3.82
N LEU A 248 -5.75 18.28 4.60
CA LEU A 248 -4.46 17.71 4.98
C LEU A 248 -4.49 17.25 6.44
N VAL A 249 -3.79 16.17 6.75
CA VAL A 249 -3.47 15.75 8.12
C VAL A 249 -2.21 16.49 8.57
N SER A 250 -2.31 17.17 9.71
CA SER A 250 -1.16 17.76 10.39
C SER A 250 -0.33 16.67 11.06
N SER A 251 0.57 16.04 10.32
CA SER A 251 1.57 15.11 10.88
C SER A 251 2.97 15.53 10.47
N ARG A 252 3.89 15.55 11.44
CA ARG A 252 5.30 15.86 11.19
C ARG A 252 6.03 14.61 10.72
N GLU A 253 6.60 14.67 9.51
CA GLU A 253 7.44 13.62 8.95
C GLU A 253 8.80 14.19 8.57
N TYR A 254 9.84 13.37 8.67
CA TYR A 254 11.19 13.76 8.28
C TYR A 254 11.48 13.26 6.87
N ASP A 255 11.75 14.19 5.95
CA ASP A 255 12.25 13.88 4.62
C ASP A 255 13.78 13.77 4.67
N SER A 256 14.26 12.53 4.59
CA SER A 256 15.69 12.22 4.57
C SER A 256 16.43 12.72 3.32
N VAL A 257 15.72 13.03 2.23
CA VAL A 257 16.36 13.45 0.97
C VAL A 257 16.75 14.93 1.03
N ASN A 258 15.84 15.78 1.49
CA ASN A 258 16.07 17.22 1.63
C ASN A 258 16.57 17.60 3.04
N ASN A 259 16.68 16.63 3.94
CA ASN A 259 17.02 16.83 5.34
C ASN A 259 16.10 17.89 6.00
N SER A 260 14.79 17.76 5.77
CA SER A 260 13.78 18.72 6.19
C SER A 260 12.63 18.05 6.93
N ILE A 261 11.98 18.78 7.84
CA ILE A 261 10.76 18.33 8.52
C ILE A 261 9.57 18.89 7.75
N VAL A 262 8.68 18.01 7.30
CA VAL A 262 7.44 18.36 6.58
C VAL A 262 6.27 18.17 7.54
N GLY A 263 5.41 19.20 7.67
CA GLY A 263 4.37 19.26 8.72
C GLY A 263 2.95 18.89 8.29
N MET A 264 2.71 18.72 6.99
CA MET A 264 1.38 18.50 6.42
C MET A 264 1.45 17.37 5.38
N LYS A 265 0.49 16.44 5.41
CA LYS A 265 0.34 15.38 4.40
C LYS A 265 -1.11 15.24 3.96
N MET A 266 -1.33 14.72 2.76
CA MET A 266 -2.66 14.32 2.30
C MET A 266 -3.21 13.20 3.19
N ASP A 267 -4.48 13.32 3.59
CA ASP A 267 -5.20 12.25 4.26
C ASP A 267 -5.48 11.13 3.24
N VAL A 268 -5.11 9.89 3.57
CA VAL A 268 -5.47 8.73 2.73
C VAL A 268 -6.77 8.19 3.29
N LEU A 269 -7.89 8.49 2.60
CA LEU A 269 -9.18 7.85 2.84
C LEU A 269 -9.12 6.36 2.52
#